data_AF-A0A2G5I296-F1
#
_entry.id   AF-A0A2G5I296-F1
#
_cell.length_a   1.000
_cell.length_b   1.000
_cell.length_c   1.000
_cell.angle_alpha   90.00
_cell.angle_beta   90.00
_cell.angle_gamma   90.00
#
_symmetry.space_group_name_H-M   'P 1'
#
loop_
_entity.id
_entity.type
_entity.pdbx_description
1 polymer ?
#
loop_
_entity_poly.entity_id
_entity_poly.type
_entity_poly.pdbx_seq_one_letter_code
_entity_poly.pdbx_strand_id
1 'polypeptide(L)'
;MEAMDAMTMEEFHAWAAEMDEYIASFENGSASHHGAVAPGGEHGPSVAQESELIAGPHGGHSVQDSYEPQDFPPNFDPSFGWYFNTPSNSQPIASSSTAPTPALPTTMNSPSAYGAPVPGNGSPAKYTRSQLVVEMPQYVRPPRGITITAEEILTFCPRWTICPEVARRFQSNGITIGMAVDTQLKAINRLGNVNEKQKAINRMKQDFAQGGRLFFSCLKWKKQIAIDHGQDDDLTANDWHTRDEHAIANGIGLDGKAPGPQKSQWVDIPLSRFFTNVPLANFPTGCGRGTMTVCLEAIHHYPAHMQDKLTTADWGWIVESIKQSGNGIALVAARPGQNLDQDFVERFKASN
;
A
#
# COMPACT_ATOMS: atom_id res chain seq x y z
N MET A 1 -30.40 4.09 26.02
CA MET A 1 -29.69 4.01 24.74
C MET A 1 -29.45 5.45 24.34
N GLU A 2 -28.40 6.04 24.90
CA GLU A 2 -28.04 7.45 24.66
C GLU A 2 -27.42 7.56 23.27
N ALA A 3 -27.89 8.55 22.51
CA ALA A 3 -27.35 8.88 21.20
C ALA A 3 -25.90 9.37 21.40
N MET A 4 -24.94 8.69 20.77
CA MET A 4 -23.62 9.28 20.58
C MET A 4 -23.76 10.34 19.50
N ASP A 5 -23.67 11.62 19.89
CA ASP A 5 -23.69 12.74 18.97
C ASP A 5 -22.59 12.58 17.92
N ALA A 6 -22.97 12.77 16.66
CA ALA A 6 -22.04 12.75 15.54
C ALA A 6 -21.14 13.99 15.62
N MET A 7 -19.85 13.77 15.82
CA MET A 7 -18.82 14.82 15.77
C MET A 7 -18.95 15.58 14.44
N THR A 8 -19.10 16.88 14.53
CA THR A 8 -19.20 17.76 13.37
C THR A 8 -17.86 17.79 12.61
N MET A 9 -17.91 18.08 11.30
CA MET A 9 -16.68 18.16 10.49
C MET A 9 -15.72 19.26 11.01
N GLU A 10 -16.26 20.31 11.61
CA GLU A 10 -15.49 21.39 12.25
C GLU A 10 -14.75 20.89 13.50
N GLU A 11 -15.42 20.10 14.35
CA GLU A 11 -14.79 19.44 15.50
C GLU A 11 -13.71 18.44 15.05
N PHE A 12 -13.95 17.71 13.96
CA PHE A 12 -12.95 16.79 13.40
C PHE A 12 -11.69 17.52 12.92
N HIS A 13 -11.82 18.67 12.25
CA HIS A 13 -10.67 19.46 11.83
C HIS A 13 -9.93 20.09 13.02
N ALA A 14 -10.66 20.56 14.03
CA ALA A 14 -10.06 21.06 15.27
C ALA A 14 -9.27 19.94 16.00
N TRP A 15 -9.85 18.75 16.09
CA TRP A 15 -9.19 17.57 16.66
C TRP A 15 -7.97 17.13 15.84
N ALA A 16 -8.05 17.17 14.51
CA ALA A 16 -6.92 16.83 13.64
C ALA A 16 -5.75 17.83 13.80
N ALA A 17 -6.04 19.13 13.88
CA ALA A 17 -5.04 20.16 14.13
C ALA A 17 -4.40 20.02 15.53
N GLU A 18 -5.19 19.71 16.56
CA GLU A 18 -4.71 19.42 17.91
C GLU A 18 -3.82 18.16 17.94
N MET A 19 -4.16 17.14 17.14
CA MET A 19 -3.32 15.94 17.00
C MET A 19 -1.99 16.23 16.29
N ASP A 20 -1.96 17.11 15.29
CA ASP A 20 -0.71 17.52 14.64
C ASP A 20 0.18 18.33 15.60
N GLU A 21 -0.41 19.21 16.41
CA GLU A 21 0.31 19.96 17.46
C GLU A 21 0.78 19.05 18.60
N TYR A 22 -0.03 18.06 18.99
CA TYR A 22 0.34 17.03 19.96
C TYR A 22 1.52 16.19 19.47
N ILE A 23 1.52 15.79 18.20
CA ILE A 23 2.64 15.06 17.57
C ILE A 23 3.90 15.95 17.57
N ALA A 24 3.78 17.23 17.21
CA ALA A 24 4.90 18.19 17.25
C ALA A 24 5.44 18.43 18.68
N SER A 25 4.57 18.41 19.70
CA SER A 25 4.98 18.60 21.11
C SER A 25 5.84 17.44 21.64
N PHE A 26 5.60 16.21 21.16
CA PHE A 26 6.45 15.06 21.47
C PHE A 26 7.82 15.12 20.77
N GLU A 27 7.92 15.84 19.66
CA GLU A 27 9.17 16.02 18.92
C GLU A 27 10.11 17.06 19.56
N ASN A 28 9.57 18.02 20.32
CA ASN A 28 10.34 19.09 20.97
C ASN A 28 10.59 18.88 22.49
N GLY A 29 9.90 17.95 23.14
CA GLY A 29 9.88 17.81 24.61
C GLY A 29 11.00 17.01 25.30
N SER A 30 12.09 16.60 24.61
CA SER A 30 13.13 15.72 25.22
C SER A 30 14.50 16.37 25.46
N ALA A 31 14.56 17.69 25.60
CA ALA A 31 15.80 18.37 25.99
C ALA A 31 15.56 19.39 27.11
N SER A 32 15.42 18.92 28.36
CA SER A 32 16.05 19.53 29.54
C SER A 32 15.45 18.97 30.83
N HIS A 33 16.15 18.04 31.47
CA HIS A 33 16.30 17.99 32.93
C HIS A 33 17.27 16.86 33.27
N HIS A 34 18.54 17.22 33.51
CA HIS A 34 19.27 16.81 34.71
C HIS A 34 20.68 17.43 34.75
N GLY A 35 20.91 18.21 35.79
CA GLY A 35 22.04 18.01 36.70
C GLY A 35 23.41 18.51 36.25
N ALA A 36 23.77 19.69 36.75
CA ALA A 36 25.11 20.26 36.73
C ALA A 36 26.05 19.68 37.81
N VAL A 37 27.36 19.93 37.60
CA VAL A 37 28.51 19.98 38.55
C VAL A 37 29.25 18.63 38.78
N ALA A 38 30.58 18.47 38.72
CA ALA A 38 31.75 19.36 38.83
C ALA A 38 33.00 18.84 38.05
N PRO A 39 34.11 19.63 37.97
CA PRO A 39 35.20 19.50 37.00
C PRO A 39 36.48 18.87 37.57
N GLY A 40 37.36 18.40 36.67
CA GLY A 40 38.78 18.19 36.98
C GLY A 40 39.52 17.34 35.96
N GLY A 41 40.66 17.84 35.47
CA GLY A 41 41.69 17.00 34.84
C GLY A 41 42.24 17.52 33.52
N GLU A 42 43.20 18.44 33.60
CA GLU A 42 44.11 18.84 32.51
C GLU A 42 45.01 17.68 32.07
N HIS A 43 45.25 17.55 30.76
CA HIS A 43 46.47 17.12 30.04
C HIS A 43 46.10 17.11 28.55
N GLY A 44 46.58 18.04 27.70
CA GLY A 44 47.92 18.04 27.11
C GLY A 44 47.83 17.53 25.64
N PRO A 45 48.40 18.24 24.64
CA PRO A 45 48.02 18.06 23.23
C PRO A 45 48.84 16.96 22.53
N SER A 46 48.22 16.26 21.57
CA SER A 46 48.97 15.45 20.61
C SER A 46 48.43 15.62 19.20
N VAL A 47 49.21 16.40 18.44
CA VAL A 47 49.68 16.20 17.06
C VAL A 47 48.69 15.69 15.99
N ALA A 48 48.63 16.50 14.94
CA ALA A 48 48.03 16.29 13.64
C ALA A 48 48.34 14.92 13.00
N GLN A 49 47.35 14.37 12.31
CA GLN A 49 47.59 13.61 11.09
C GLN A 49 46.46 13.89 10.09
N GLU A 50 46.84 14.63 9.05
CA GLU A 50 46.19 14.61 7.75
C GLU A 50 46.26 13.18 7.20
N SER A 51 45.16 12.65 6.68
CA SER A 51 45.16 11.49 5.80
C SER A 51 43.95 11.60 4.88
N GLU A 52 44.23 12.23 3.74
CA GLU A 52 43.84 11.85 2.39
C GLU A 52 42.44 11.28 2.13
N LEU A 53 41.69 12.07 1.34
CA LEU A 53 40.64 11.60 0.45
C LEU A 53 41.12 10.41 -0.39
N ILE A 54 40.41 9.29 -0.31
CA ILE A 54 40.38 8.29 -1.37
C ILE A 54 38.92 8.14 -1.81
N ALA A 55 38.63 8.69 -2.98
CA ALA A 55 37.45 8.36 -3.76
C ALA A 55 37.58 6.91 -4.24
N GLY A 56 36.72 6.03 -3.74
CA GLY A 56 36.54 4.67 -4.27
C GLY A 56 35.34 4.61 -5.22
N PRO A 57 35.43 3.92 -6.37
CA PRO A 57 34.32 3.81 -7.31
C PRO A 57 33.28 2.82 -6.80
N HIS A 58 32.01 3.22 -6.79
CA HIS A 58 30.88 2.32 -6.61
C HIS A 58 30.73 1.42 -7.83
N GLY A 59 31.25 0.19 -7.74
CA GLY A 59 30.99 -0.89 -8.68
C GLY A 59 29.63 -1.51 -8.40
N GLY A 60 28.61 -1.12 -9.17
CA GLY A 60 27.31 -1.79 -9.19
C GLY A 60 27.44 -3.15 -9.87
N HIS A 61 27.46 -4.22 -9.10
CA HIS A 61 27.21 -5.57 -9.63
C HIS A 61 25.71 -5.73 -9.85
N SER A 62 25.27 -5.52 -11.09
CA SER A 62 23.95 -5.94 -11.55
C SER A 62 23.93 -7.48 -11.56
N VAL A 63 23.26 -8.07 -10.59
CA VAL A 63 22.92 -9.49 -10.59
C VAL A 63 21.82 -9.66 -11.62
N GLN A 64 22.17 -10.12 -12.82
CA GLN A 64 21.20 -10.60 -13.79
C GLN A 64 20.62 -11.92 -13.27
N ASP A 65 19.49 -11.84 -12.60
CA ASP A 65 18.63 -13.01 -12.37
C ASP A 65 18.10 -13.47 -13.74
N SER A 66 18.74 -14.48 -14.29
CA SER A 66 18.26 -15.20 -15.47
C SER A 66 16.96 -15.92 -15.11
N TYR A 67 15.83 -15.34 -15.51
CA TYR A 67 14.52 -15.99 -15.49
C TYR A 67 14.56 -17.21 -16.43
N GLU A 68 14.51 -18.41 -15.86
CA GLU A 68 14.16 -19.61 -16.61
C GLU A 68 12.66 -19.55 -16.96
N PRO A 69 12.27 -19.68 -18.24
CA PRO A 69 10.86 -19.76 -18.63
C PRO A 69 10.24 -21.02 -18.02
N GLN A 70 9.28 -20.86 -17.10
CA GLN A 70 8.46 -22.00 -16.69
C GLN A 70 7.56 -22.42 -17.85
N ASP A 71 7.50 -23.73 -18.09
CA ASP A 71 6.68 -24.34 -19.14
C ASP A 71 5.23 -23.84 -19.07
N PHE A 72 4.79 -23.23 -20.17
CA PHE A 72 3.45 -22.67 -20.36
C PHE A 72 2.37 -23.73 -20.12
N PRO A 73 1.21 -23.39 -19.51
CA PRO A 73 0.07 -24.29 -19.50
C PRO A 73 -0.40 -24.56 -20.94
N PRO A 74 -0.36 -25.81 -21.45
CA PRO A 74 -0.47 -26.09 -22.89
C PRO A 74 -1.89 -26.04 -23.46
N ASN A 75 -2.83 -25.28 -22.87
CA ASN A 75 -4.24 -25.30 -23.28
C ASN A 75 -4.97 -23.96 -23.01
N PHE A 76 -4.37 -22.83 -23.39
CA PHE A 76 -5.10 -21.56 -23.44
C PHE A 76 -5.41 -21.17 -24.88
N ASP A 77 -6.69 -21.15 -25.22
CA ASP A 77 -7.19 -20.74 -26.52
C ASP A 77 -7.24 -19.20 -26.60
N PRO A 78 -6.42 -18.55 -27.44
CA PRO A 78 -6.40 -17.10 -27.58
C PRO A 78 -7.66 -16.53 -28.26
N SER A 79 -8.62 -17.37 -28.68
CA SER A 79 -9.87 -16.95 -29.33
C SER A 79 -11.00 -16.53 -28.38
N PHE A 80 -10.77 -16.50 -27.05
CA PHE A 80 -11.69 -15.82 -26.12
C PHE A 80 -11.65 -14.31 -26.37
N GLY A 81 -12.50 -13.86 -27.30
CA GLY A 81 -12.67 -12.46 -27.67
C GLY A 81 -12.95 -11.60 -26.45
N TRP A 82 -12.03 -10.68 -26.19
CA TRP A 82 -12.16 -9.63 -25.19
C TRP A 82 -13.23 -8.63 -25.62
N TYR A 83 -14.49 -8.85 -25.23
CA TYR A 83 -15.53 -7.85 -25.40
C TYR A 83 -15.41 -6.79 -24.30
N PHE A 84 -14.45 -5.88 -24.43
CA PHE A 84 -14.49 -4.63 -23.69
C PHE A 84 -15.53 -3.72 -24.35
N ASN A 85 -16.67 -3.58 -23.70
CA ASN A 85 -17.70 -2.61 -24.08
C ASN A 85 -17.16 -1.22 -23.72
N THR A 86 -16.50 -0.55 -24.66
CA THR A 86 -16.19 0.87 -24.53
C THR A 86 -17.52 1.63 -24.51
N PRO A 87 -17.82 2.45 -23.48
CA PRO A 87 -19.03 3.25 -23.51
C PRO A 87 -18.89 4.29 -24.63
N SER A 88 -19.57 4.03 -25.75
CA SER A 88 -19.83 5.05 -26.76
C SER A 88 -20.60 6.18 -26.09
N ASN A 89 -20.00 7.37 -26.08
CA ASN A 89 -20.62 8.60 -25.62
C ASN A 89 -21.76 8.97 -26.60
N SER A 90 -22.95 8.45 -26.33
CA SER A 90 -24.17 8.71 -27.10
C SER A 90 -25.17 9.45 -26.20
N GLN A 91 -25.57 10.64 -26.64
CA GLN A 91 -26.55 11.52 -26.01
C GLN A 91 -27.90 10.84 -25.70
N PRO A 92 -28.66 11.35 -24.71
CA PRO A 92 -29.89 10.70 -24.25
C PRO A 92 -31.05 10.93 -25.23
N ILE A 93 -31.58 9.85 -25.79
CA ILE A 93 -32.94 9.83 -26.34
C ILE A 93 -33.86 9.37 -25.22
N ALA A 94 -34.70 10.29 -24.74
CA ALA A 94 -35.79 9.98 -23.82
C ALA A 94 -36.80 9.07 -24.53
N SER A 95 -37.09 7.91 -23.93
CA SER A 95 -38.26 7.12 -24.25
C SER A 95 -38.77 6.45 -22.99
N SER A 96 -39.89 6.98 -22.52
CA SER A 96 -40.71 6.50 -21.43
C SER A 96 -41.40 5.19 -21.80
N SER A 97 -41.21 4.16 -20.98
CA SER A 97 -42.11 3.01 -20.95
C SER A 97 -42.22 2.49 -19.52
N THR A 98 -43.40 2.71 -18.94
CA THR A 98 -43.85 2.21 -17.65
C THR A 98 -44.32 0.77 -17.82
N ALA A 99 -43.66 -0.17 -17.15
CA ALA A 99 -44.16 -1.54 -16.95
C ALA A 99 -44.40 -1.79 -15.45
N PRO A 100 -45.51 -2.46 -15.07
CA PRO A 100 -45.94 -2.59 -13.69
C PRO A 100 -45.21 -3.69 -12.92
N THR A 101 -44.96 -3.41 -11.64
CA THR A 101 -44.41 -4.30 -10.61
C THR A 101 -45.41 -5.42 -10.23
N PRO A 102 -45.02 -6.70 -10.18
CA PRO A 102 -45.84 -7.74 -9.55
C PRO A 102 -45.70 -7.69 -8.03
N ALA A 103 -46.84 -7.73 -7.35
CA ALA A 103 -46.96 -7.77 -5.90
C ALA A 103 -46.42 -9.08 -5.30
N LEU A 104 -45.66 -8.98 -4.19
CA LEU A 104 -45.35 -10.12 -3.32
C LEU A 104 -46.54 -10.44 -2.41
N PRO A 105 -46.86 -11.72 -2.16
CA PRO A 105 -47.84 -12.11 -1.16
C PRO A 105 -47.25 -12.12 0.26
N THR A 106 -48.06 -11.55 1.15
CA THR A 106 -47.97 -11.48 2.61
C THR A 106 -48.07 -12.87 3.27
N THR A 107 -47.13 -13.10 4.19
CA THR A 107 -47.17 -13.89 5.43
C THR A 107 -48.35 -14.85 5.72
N MET A 108 -48.02 -16.10 6.08
CA MET A 108 -48.76 -16.85 7.12
C MET A 108 -47.83 -17.74 7.98
N ASN A 109 -47.83 -17.41 9.28
CA ASN A 109 -47.87 -18.25 10.48
C ASN A 109 -47.07 -19.58 10.57
N SER A 110 -46.30 -19.68 11.66
CA SER A 110 -46.07 -20.94 12.39
C SER A 110 -46.14 -20.69 13.90
N PRO A 111 -46.92 -21.45 14.68
CA PRO A 111 -46.94 -21.35 16.13
C PRO A 111 -46.02 -22.38 16.80
N SER A 112 -45.43 -21.94 17.93
CA SER A 112 -45.05 -22.71 19.11
C SER A 112 -44.05 -23.86 19.00
N ALA A 113 -42.95 -23.77 19.76
CA ALA A 113 -42.75 -24.62 20.94
C ALA A 113 -41.53 -24.20 21.78
N TYR A 114 -41.70 -24.35 23.07
CA TYR A 114 -40.81 -24.05 24.18
C TYR A 114 -39.48 -24.81 24.12
N GLY A 115 -38.40 -24.14 24.53
CA GLY A 115 -37.11 -24.75 24.85
C GLY A 115 -36.12 -23.69 25.31
N ALA A 116 -36.11 -23.38 26.61
CA ALA A 116 -35.12 -22.49 27.21
C ALA A 116 -33.73 -23.16 27.20
N PRO A 117 -32.68 -22.54 26.61
CA PRO A 117 -31.32 -23.02 26.77
C PRO A 117 -30.71 -22.51 28.08
N VAL A 118 -30.11 -23.45 28.79
CA VAL A 118 -29.29 -23.31 30.00
C VAL A 118 -28.20 -22.24 29.81
N PRO A 119 -27.89 -21.41 30.85
CA PRO A 119 -26.79 -20.46 30.78
C PRO A 119 -25.44 -21.21 30.81
N GLY A 120 -24.94 -21.57 29.64
CA GLY A 120 -23.62 -22.16 29.45
C GLY A 120 -22.53 -21.09 29.55
N ASN A 121 -21.55 -21.35 30.41
CA ASN A 121 -20.29 -20.63 30.59
C ASN A 121 -19.82 -19.89 29.32
N GLY A 122 -19.71 -18.57 29.44
CA GLY A 122 -19.17 -17.69 28.42
C GLY A 122 -17.79 -18.16 27.97
N SER A 123 -17.73 -18.72 26.77
CA SER A 123 -16.47 -18.80 26.04
C SER A 123 -15.92 -17.37 25.93
N PRO A 124 -14.62 -17.14 26.21
CA PRO A 124 -14.03 -15.82 26.04
C PRO A 124 -14.34 -15.36 24.62
N ALA A 125 -14.81 -14.11 24.50
CA ALA A 125 -15.15 -13.49 23.23
C ALA A 125 -14.05 -13.82 22.22
N LYS A 126 -14.39 -14.65 21.21
CA LYS A 126 -13.51 -14.88 20.08
C LYS A 126 -13.24 -13.50 19.51
N TYR A 127 -12.03 -12.99 19.68
CA TYR A 127 -11.58 -11.76 19.06
C TYR A 127 -11.89 -11.91 17.57
N THR A 128 -12.93 -11.21 17.11
CA THR A 128 -13.26 -11.12 15.69
C THR A 128 -12.03 -10.51 15.05
N ARG A 129 -11.23 -11.35 14.38
CA ARG A 129 -10.02 -10.93 13.68
C ARG A 129 -10.44 -9.74 12.84
N SER A 130 -9.87 -8.58 13.16
CA SER A 130 -10.19 -7.32 12.49
C SER A 130 -10.20 -7.58 10.99
N GLN A 131 -11.32 -7.34 10.31
CA GLN A 131 -11.40 -7.32 8.85
C GLN A 131 -10.66 -6.08 8.32
N LEU A 132 -9.42 -5.90 8.75
CA LEU A 132 -8.53 -4.91 8.17
C LEU A 132 -8.44 -5.17 6.68
N VAL A 133 -8.35 -4.09 5.91
CA VAL A 133 -7.88 -4.02 4.52
C VAL A 133 -6.93 -5.19 4.29
N VAL A 134 -7.39 -6.20 3.52
CA VAL A 134 -6.75 -7.48 3.17
C VAL A 134 -5.49 -7.78 4.01
N GLU A 135 -5.56 -8.75 4.93
CA GLU A 135 -4.38 -9.27 5.62
C GLU A 135 -3.46 -9.97 4.60
N MET A 136 -2.65 -9.17 3.90
CA MET A 136 -1.66 -9.61 2.93
C MET A 136 -0.37 -9.96 3.68
N PRO A 137 0.38 -10.97 3.21
CA PRO A 137 1.76 -11.17 3.63
C PRO A 137 2.59 -9.88 3.49
N GLN A 138 3.65 -9.75 4.29
CA GLN A 138 4.47 -8.53 4.27
C GLN A 138 5.18 -8.31 2.93
N TYR A 139 5.64 -9.39 2.29
CA TYR A 139 6.44 -9.35 1.06
C TYR A 139 5.75 -10.12 -0.05
N VAL A 140 4.64 -9.60 -0.55
CA VAL A 140 3.99 -10.15 -1.75
C VAL A 140 4.78 -9.75 -2.99
N ARG A 141 5.07 -10.66 -3.93
CA ARG A 141 5.88 -10.33 -5.12
C ARG A 141 5.20 -9.23 -5.97
N PRO A 142 5.86 -8.08 -6.22
CA PRO A 142 5.34 -7.05 -7.10
C PRO A 142 5.55 -7.42 -8.57
N PRO A 143 4.76 -6.85 -9.50
CA PRO A 143 5.04 -6.97 -10.91
C PRO A 143 6.34 -6.23 -11.26
N ARG A 144 7.30 -6.91 -11.89
CA ARG A 144 8.57 -6.33 -12.35
C ARG A 144 8.47 -5.82 -13.78
N GLY A 145 9.37 -4.92 -14.17
CA GLY A 145 9.47 -4.38 -15.53
C GLY A 145 8.31 -3.45 -15.93
N ILE A 146 7.50 -3.00 -14.96
CA ILE A 146 6.38 -2.09 -15.19
C ILE A 146 6.38 -0.96 -14.16
N THR A 147 5.71 0.14 -14.50
CA THR A 147 5.41 1.25 -13.59
C THR A 147 4.28 0.86 -12.64
N ILE A 148 4.47 1.12 -11.34
CA ILE A 148 3.46 0.96 -10.29
C ILE A 148 3.28 2.29 -9.56
N THR A 149 2.11 2.92 -9.73
CA THR A 149 1.81 4.24 -9.15
C THR A 149 1.64 4.15 -7.63
N ALA A 150 1.82 5.27 -6.92
CA ALA A 150 1.50 5.30 -5.49
C ALA A 150 0.05 4.91 -5.20
N GLU A 151 -0.89 5.32 -6.06
CA GLU A 151 -2.31 5.03 -5.90
C GLU A 151 -2.60 3.52 -6.04
N GLU A 152 -1.91 2.82 -6.94
CA GLU A 152 -1.98 1.34 -7.06
C GLU A 152 -1.44 0.64 -5.82
N ILE A 153 -0.26 1.04 -5.34
CA ILE A 153 0.35 0.46 -4.13
C ILE A 153 -0.59 0.66 -2.93
N LEU A 154 -1.08 1.89 -2.73
CA LEU A 154 -1.94 2.24 -1.61
C LEU A 154 -3.31 1.57 -1.69
N THR A 155 -3.82 1.29 -2.89
CA THR A 155 -5.12 0.65 -3.09
C THR A 155 -5.04 -0.87 -2.92
N PHE A 156 -4.04 -1.50 -3.54
CA PHE A 156 -4.02 -2.96 -3.68
C PHE A 156 -3.05 -3.67 -2.74
N CYS A 157 -1.91 -3.05 -2.38
CA CYS A 157 -0.91 -3.68 -1.52
C CYS A 157 -0.10 -2.65 -0.70
N PRO A 158 -0.74 -1.98 0.28
CA PRO A 158 -0.08 -0.94 1.07
C PRO A 158 1.09 -1.47 1.91
N ARG A 159 1.14 -2.79 2.14
CA ARG A 159 2.24 -3.47 2.85
C ARG A 159 3.58 -3.31 2.14
N TRP A 160 3.62 -3.04 0.84
CA TRP A 160 4.88 -2.75 0.14
C TRP A 160 5.61 -1.52 0.64
N THR A 161 4.95 -0.62 1.38
CA THR A 161 5.61 0.53 2.03
C THR A 161 6.60 0.14 3.13
N ILE A 162 6.65 -1.14 3.52
CA ILE A 162 7.72 -1.68 4.37
C ILE A 162 9.05 -1.84 3.60
N CYS A 163 9.01 -1.90 2.27
CA CYS A 163 10.20 -2.01 1.43
C CYS A 163 10.96 -0.68 1.49
N PRO A 164 12.28 -0.69 1.75
CA PRO A 164 13.08 0.52 1.91
C PRO A 164 12.95 1.50 0.74
N GLU A 165 12.97 0.98 -0.49
CA GLU A 165 12.89 1.77 -1.72
C GLU A 165 11.52 2.46 -1.85
N VAL A 166 10.43 1.76 -1.56
CA VAL A 166 9.07 2.33 -1.58
C VAL A 166 8.88 3.38 -0.49
N ALA A 167 9.37 3.10 0.72
CA ALA A 167 9.29 4.03 1.84
C ALA A 167 10.03 5.34 1.54
N ARG A 168 11.24 5.23 0.98
CA ARG A 168 12.00 6.39 0.49
C ARG A 168 11.19 7.13 -0.56
N ARG A 169 10.81 6.46 -1.66
CA ARG A 169 10.09 7.06 -2.79
C ARG A 169 8.91 7.90 -2.35
N PHE A 170 8.04 7.31 -1.54
CA PHE A 170 6.82 7.96 -1.08
C PHE A 170 7.12 9.20 -0.24
N GLN A 171 8.04 9.10 0.72
CA GLN A 171 8.34 10.20 1.63
C GLN A 171 9.12 11.32 0.93
N SER A 172 10.04 10.97 0.02
CA SER A 172 10.77 11.88 -0.87
C SER A 172 9.82 12.68 -1.78
N ASN A 173 8.78 12.04 -2.30
CA ASN A 173 7.77 12.67 -3.15
C ASN A 173 6.62 13.33 -2.34
N GLY A 174 6.75 13.41 -1.01
CA GLY A 174 5.85 14.16 -0.16
C GLY A 174 4.58 13.43 0.31
N ILE A 175 4.38 12.16 -0.06
CA ILE A 175 3.23 11.35 0.36
C ILE A 175 3.24 11.20 1.89
N THR A 176 2.16 11.64 2.53
CA THR A 176 2.02 11.56 4.00
C THR A 176 1.36 10.25 4.44
N ILE A 177 1.49 9.92 5.72
CA ILE A 177 0.73 8.82 6.34
C ILE A 177 -0.77 9.03 6.19
N GLY A 178 -1.26 10.26 6.39
CA GLY A 178 -2.68 10.59 6.24
C GLY A 178 -3.19 10.30 4.83
N MET A 179 -2.46 10.76 3.81
CA MET A 179 -2.76 10.46 2.40
C MET A 179 -2.83 8.96 2.14
N ALA A 180 -1.81 8.22 2.59
CA ALA A 180 -1.74 6.78 2.42
C ALA A 180 -2.93 6.04 3.04
N VAL A 181 -3.31 6.41 4.27
CA VAL A 181 -4.41 5.80 5.01
C VAL A 181 -5.76 6.14 4.40
N ASP A 182 -5.97 7.40 4.03
CA ASP A 182 -7.25 7.84 3.46
C ASP A 182 -7.48 7.18 2.09
N THR A 183 -6.44 7.06 1.25
CA THR A 183 -6.52 6.31 -0.01
C THR A 183 -6.86 4.83 0.22
N GLN A 184 -6.18 4.15 1.15
CA GLN A 184 -6.46 2.75 1.50
C GLN A 184 -7.91 2.54 1.94
N LEU A 185 -8.39 3.37 2.85
CA LEU A 185 -9.72 3.21 3.43
C LEU A 185 -10.83 3.66 2.48
N LYS A 186 -10.57 4.67 1.64
CA LYS A 186 -11.48 5.07 0.57
C LYS A 186 -11.68 3.93 -0.42
N ALA A 187 -10.60 3.28 -0.85
CA ALA A 187 -10.66 2.17 -1.80
C ALA A 187 -11.60 1.03 -1.35
N ILE A 188 -11.68 0.76 -0.04
CA ILE A 188 -12.54 -0.30 0.53
C ILE A 188 -13.83 0.23 1.18
N ASN A 189 -14.22 1.50 0.94
CA ASN A 189 -15.40 2.14 1.53
C ASN A 189 -15.44 2.12 3.08
N ARG A 190 -14.29 2.33 3.73
CA ARG A 190 -14.14 2.35 5.20
C ARG A 190 -13.57 3.66 5.75
N LEU A 191 -13.49 4.73 4.94
CA LEU A 191 -12.89 6.01 5.36
C LEU A 191 -13.51 6.59 6.64
N GLY A 192 -14.83 6.46 6.82
CA GLY A 192 -15.54 6.95 8.01
C GLY A 192 -15.36 6.09 9.28
N ASN A 193 -14.59 4.99 9.24
CA ASN A 193 -14.37 4.14 10.40
C ASN A 193 -13.12 4.58 11.17
N VAL A 194 -13.33 5.31 12.28
CA VAL A 194 -12.26 5.86 13.13
C VAL A 194 -11.30 4.79 13.65
N ASN A 195 -11.81 3.63 14.07
CA ASN A 195 -10.97 2.54 14.60
C ASN A 195 -10.06 1.94 13.52
N GLU A 196 -10.58 1.74 12.31
CA GLU A 196 -9.79 1.24 11.18
C GLU A 196 -8.78 2.29 10.71
N LYS A 197 -9.16 3.58 10.71
CA LYS A 197 -8.25 4.70 10.45
C LYS A 197 -7.08 4.73 11.42
N GLN A 198 -7.32 4.62 12.72
CA GLN A 198 -6.23 4.60 13.71
C GLN A 198 -5.30 3.39 13.55
N LYS A 199 -5.85 2.20 13.29
CA LYS A 199 -5.04 0.99 13.03
C LYS A 199 -4.19 1.15 11.78
N ALA A 200 -4.76 1.70 10.70
CA ALA A 200 -4.05 1.96 9.47
C ALA A 200 -2.94 3.01 9.66
N ILE A 201 -3.18 4.09 10.42
CA ILE A 201 -2.15 5.08 10.79
C ILE A 201 -0.99 4.41 11.53
N ASN A 202 -1.28 3.61 12.56
CA ASN A 202 -0.25 2.95 13.35
C ASN A 202 0.60 1.99 12.50
N ARG A 203 -0.05 1.24 11.61
CA ARG A 203 0.63 0.34 10.65
C ARG A 203 1.51 1.12 9.68
N MET A 204 0.98 2.18 9.05
CA MET A 204 1.74 2.99 8.10
C MET A 204 2.92 3.71 8.76
N LYS A 205 2.76 4.19 10.00
CA LYS A 205 3.87 4.73 10.81
C LYS A 205 4.99 3.70 10.98
N GLN A 206 4.62 2.47 11.33
CA GLN A 206 5.56 1.37 11.50
C GLN A 206 6.26 1.01 10.18
N ASP A 207 5.51 0.86 9.09
CA ASP A 207 6.04 0.45 7.77
C ASP A 207 7.01 1.51 7.23
N PHE A 208 6.63 2.79 7.22
CA PHE A 208 7.54 3.87 6.79
C PHE A 208 8.77 4.01 7.70
N ALA A 209 8.61 3.89 9.02
CA ALA A 209 9.74 3.97 9.93
C ALA A 209 10.71 2.79 9.76
N GLN A 210 10.19 1.60 9.45
CA GLN A 210 11.02 0.43 9.19
C GLN A 210 11.78 0.57 7.86
N GLY A 211 11.06 0.85 6.76
CA GLY A 211 11.68 1.03 5.44
C GLY A 211 12.66 2.21 5.42
N GLY A 212 12.26 3.36 5.96
CA GLY A 212 13.07 4.58 5.98
C GLY A 212 14.34 4.46 6.82
N ARG A 213 14.27 3.88 8.04
CA ARG A 213 15.49 3.64 8.83
C ARG A 213 16.48 2.73 8.12
N LEU A 214 15.97 1.72 7.43
CA LEU A 214 16.80 0.75 6.76
C LEU A 214 17.48 1.37 5.54
N PHE A 215 16.72 2.09 4.70
CA PHE A 215 17.28 2.78 3.53
C PHE A 215 18.35 3.80 3.92
N PHE A 216 18.05 4.65 4.90
CA PHE A 216 18.94 5.75 5.30
C PHE A 216 19.93 5.37 6.40
N SER A 217 19.99 4.09 6.79
CA SER A 217 20.84 3.58 7.87
C SER A 217 20.79 4.43 9.15
N CYS A 218 19.59 4.87 9.56
CA CYS A 218 19.41 5.80 10.67
C CYS A 218 18.71 5.15 11.87
N LEU A 219 19.08 5.58 13.09
CA LEU A 219 18.50 5.02 14.33
C LEU A 219 17.05 5.46 14.55
N LYS A 220 16.74 6.71 14.22
CA LYS A 220 15.41 7.31 14.37
C LYS A 220 14.95 7.81 13.01
N TRP A 221 13.81 7.31 12.57
CA TRP A 221 13.21 7.78 11.33
C TRP A 221 12.72 9.21 11.47
N LYS A 222 13.05 10.05 10.48
CA LYS A 222 12.48 11.39 10.32
C LYS A 222 12.15 11.58 8.84
N LYS A 223 10.89 11.94 8.54
CA LYS A 223 10.44 12.18 7.16
C LYS A 223 11.34 13.17 6.41
N GLN A 224 11.82 14.20 7.10
CA GLN A 224 12.67 15.24 6.52
C GLN A 224 13.93 14.67 5.86
N ILE A 225 14.48 13.56 6.36
CA ILE A 225 15.66 12.91 5.76
C ILE A 225 15.37 12.47 4.32
N ALA A 226 14.19 11.93 4.03
CA ALA A 226 13.81 11.58 2.66
C ALA A 226 13.54 12.79 1.78
N ILE A 227 12.95 13.86 2.34
CA ILE A 227 12.72 15.11 1.61
C ILE A 227 14.05 15.74 1.21
N ASP A 228 15.02 15.80 2.14
CA ASP A 228 16.34 16.37 1.92
C ASP A 228 17.18 15.56 0.92
N HIS A 229 16.91 14.26 0.80
CA HIS A 229 17.51 13.39 -0.21
C HIS A 229 17.05 13.72 -1.64
N GLY A 230 15.95 14.48 -1.79
CA GLY A 230 15.40 14.87 -3.09
C GLY A 230 14.36 13.89 -3.61
N GLN A 231 13.74 14.28 -4.73
CA GLN A 231 12.66 13.54 -5.38
C GLN A 231 13.15 12.19 -5.95
N ASP A 232 12.22 11.26 -6.08
CA ASP A 232 12.48 9.91 -6.57
C ASP A 232 11.46 9.50 -7.62
N ASP A 233 11.89 9.38 -8.87
CA ASP A 233 11.01 9.14 -10.01
C ASP A 233 10.93 7.66 -10.41
N ASP A 234 11.65 6.75 -9.72
CA ASP A 234 11.58 5.33 -10.02
C ASP A 234 10.28 4.71 -9.49
N LEU A 235 9.36 4.48 -10.41
CA LEU A 235 8.07 3.86 -10.13
C LEU A 235 8.08 2.35 -10.34
N THR A 236 9.22 1.75 -10.67
CA THR A 236 9.32 0.32 -10.95
C THR A 236 9.65 -0.48 -9.69
N ALA A 237 9.31 -1.77 -9.69
CA ALA A 237 9.66 -2.69 -8.62
C ALA A 237 10.90 -3.54 -8.93
N ASN A 238 11.74 -3.11 -9.87
CA ASN A 238 12.90 -3.88 -10.31
C ASN A 238 13.96 -3.98 -9.21
N ASP A 239 14.17 -2.88 -8.50
CA ASP A 239 15.20 -2.76 -7.45
C ASP A 239 14.60 -2.77 -6.04
N TRP A 240 13.34 -3.22 -5.90
CA TRP A 240 12.73 -3.36 -4.57
C TRP A 240 13.30 -4.57 -3.86
N HIS A 241 13.70 -4.35 -2.62
CA HIS A 241 14.22 -5.39 -1.76
C HIS A 241 13.27 -5.64 -0.60
N THR A 242 13.21 -6.89 -0.16
CA THR A 242 12.73 -7.16 1.20
C THR A 242 13.68 -6.52 2.22
N ARG A 243 13.25 -6.44 3.48
CA ARG A 243 14.10 -5.93 4.57
C ARG A 243 15.43 -6.67 4.63
N ASP A 244 15.40 -7.99 4.57
CA ASP A 244 16.60 -8.80 4.77
C ASP A 244 17.53 -8.68 3.57
N GLU A 245 16.99 -8.67 2.35
CA GLU A 245 17.75 -8.45 1.11
C GLU A 245 18.47 -7.10 1.14
N HIS A 246 17.76 -6.02 1.50
CA HIS A 246 18.35 -4.68 1.58
C HIS A 246 19.44 -4.61 2.65
N ALA A 247 19.20 -5.20 3.83
CA ALA A 247 20.16 -5.21 4.92
C ALA A 247 21.45 -5.95 4.53
N ILE A 248 21.32 -7.11 3.89
CA ILE A 248 22.45 -7.90 3.39
C ILE A 248 23.23 -7.13 2.33
N ALA A 249 22.52 -6.56 1.35
CA ALA A 249 23.13 -5.80 0.24
C ALA A 249 23.95 -4.59 0.72
N ASN A 250 23.55 -3.98 1.84
CA ASN A 250 24.18 -2.78 2.40
C ASN A 250 25.05 -3.04 3.64
N GLY A 251 25.23 -4.31 4.05
CA GLY A 251 26.00 -4.66 5.24
C GLY A 251 25.41 -4.10 6.55
N ILE A 252 24.10 -3.87 6.59
CA ILE A 252 23.40 -3.31 7.75
C ILE A 252 23.03 -4.44 8.72
N GLY A 253 23.48 -4.33 9.97
CA GLY A 253 23.04 -5.22 11.03
C GLY A 253 21.56 -4.99 11.37
N LEU A 254 20.74 -6.04 11.26
CA LEU A 254 19.38 -5.97 11.78
C LEU A 254 19.40 -5.99 13.32
N ASP A 255 18.56 -5.17 13.94
CA ASP A 255 18.49 -4.88 15.38
C ASP A 255 18.14 -6.07 16.29
N GLY A 256 18.16 -7.31 15.79
CA GLY A 256 17.81 -8.53 16.53
C GLY A 256 16.36 -8.63 16.98
N LYS A 257 15.56 -7.55 16.81
CA LYS A 257 14.13 -7.47 17.10
C LYS A 257 13.27 -7.74 15.87
N ALA A 258 13.89 -7.94 14.71
CA ALA A 258 13.22 -8.43 13.53
C ALA A 258 12.64 -9.84 13.81
N PRO A 259 11.47 -10.20 13.26
CA PRO A 259 11.02 -11.58 13.26
C PRO A 259 12.17 -12.47 12.78
N GLY A 260 12.36 -13.61 13.44
CA GLY A 260 13.54 -14.47 13.27
C GLY A 260 13.79 -14.95 11.83
N PRO A 261 14.83 -15.78 11.60
CA PRO A 261 15.39 -16.13 10.30
C PRO A 261 14.48 -16.90 9.31
N GLN A 262 13.16 -16.89 9.50
CA GLN A 262 12.24 -17.07 8.37
C GLN A 262 12.35 -15.85 7.46
N LYS A 263 13.38 -15.95 6.61
CA LYS A 263 13.78 -15.07 5.53
C LYS A 263 12.58 -14.32 4.99
N SER A 264 12.63 -13.00 5.06
CA SER A 264 11.77 -12.09 4.32
C SER A 264 11.90 -12.42 2.84
N GLN A 265 11.12 -13.38 2.35
CA GLN A 265 11.12 -13.80 0.96
C GLN A 265 9.87 -13.27 0.30
N TRP A 266 10.01 -12.91 -0.97
CA TRP A 266 8.88 -12.63 -1.84
C TRP A 266 7.99 -13.88 -1.94
N VAL A 267 6.77 -13.77 -1.43
CA VAL A 267 5.77 -14.83 -1.52
C VAL A 267 4.85 -14.58 -2.69
N ASP A 268 4.48 -15.68 -3.36
CA ASP A 268 3.45 -15.65 -4.39
C ASP A 268 2.07 -15.91 -3.80
N ILE A 269 1.09 -15.11 -4.23
CA ILE A 269 -0.31 -15.25 -3.80
C ILE A 269 -1.25 -15.17 -5.01
N PRO A 270 -2.49 -15.67 -4.92
CA PRO A 270 -3.49 -15.48 -5.97
C PRO A 270 -3.76 -13.99 -6.23
N LEU A 271 -3.81 -13.59 -7.49
CA LEU A 271 -4.02 -12.19 -7.87
C LEU A 271 -5.41 -11.66 -7.49
N SER A 272 -6.40 -12.54 -7.40
CA SER A 272 -7.73 -12.21 -6.87
C SER A 272 -7.69 -11.64 -5.45
N ARG A 273 -6.64 -11.92 -4.66
CA ARG A 273 -6.47 -11.38 -3.30
C ARG A 273 -6.28 -9.87 -3.27
N PHE A 274 -5.67 -9.28 -4.30
CA PHE A 274 -5.44 -7.84 -4.35
C PHE A 274 -6.74 -7.03 -4.44
N PHE A 275 -7.78 -7.60 -5.05
CA PHE A 275 -9.06 -6.91 -5.25
C PHE A 275 -10.25 -7.58 -4.55
N THR A 276 -10.04 -8.62 -3.73
CA THR A 276 -11.13 -9.31 -3.02
C THR A 276 -12.01 -8.34 -2.21
N ASN A 277 -11.41 -7.28 -1.65
CA ASN A 277 -12.10 -6.30 -0.81
C ASN A 277 -12.18 -4.90 -1.45
N VAL A 278 -11.70 -4.73 -2.69
CA VAL A 278 -11.72 -3.44 -3.39
C VAL A 278 -12.79 -3.54 -4.49
N PRO A 279 -13.92 -2.83 -4.36
CA PRO A 279 -14.91 -2.81 -5.44
C PRO A 279 -14.29 -2.27 -6.73
N LEU A 280 -14.67 -2.84 -7.87
CA LEU A 280 -14.14 -2.43 -9.19
C LEU A 280 -14.31 -0.92 -9.44
N ALA A 281 -15.43 -0.33 -9.00
CA ALA A 281 -15.69 1.10 -9.12
C ALA A 281 -14.71 2.00 -8.32
N ASN A 282 -13.95 1.41 -7.40
CA ASN A 282 -12.96 2.10 -6.56
C ASN A 282 -11.52 1.83 -7.02
N PHE A 283 -11.31 1.14 -8.14
CA PHE A 283 -9.98 0.96 -8.69
C PHE A 283 -9.37 2.32 -9.09
N PRO A 284 -8.04 2.47 -9.06
CA PRO A 284 -7.39 3.71 -9.49
C PRO A 284 -7.79 4.10 -10.93
N THR A 285 -8.05 5.37 -11.16
CA THR A 285 -8.45 5.94 -12.47
C THR A 285 -7.54 7.09 -12.88
N GLY A 286 -7.63 7.56 -14.13
CA GLY A 286 -6.83 8.68 -14.63
C GLY A 286 -5.32 8.45 -14.46
N CYS A 287 -4.59 9.45 -13.97
CA CYS A 287 -3.14 9.35 -13.68
C CYS A 287 -2.78 8.34 -12.58
N GLY A 288 -3.75 7.95 -11.75
CA GLY A 288 -3.56 6.90 -10.74
C GLY A 288 -3.59 5.49 -11.32
N ARG A 289 -4.13 5.31 -12.52
CA ARG A 289 -4.30 4.02 -13.19
C ARG A 289 -3.03 3.63 -13.95
N GLY A 290 -2.23 2.75 -13.36
CA GLY A 290 -1.05 2.16 -14.00
C GLY A 290 -1.33 0.79 -14.62
N THR A 291 -0.25 0.06 -14.94
CA THR A 291 -0.34 -1.27 -15.55
C THR A 291 -0.90 -2.31 -14.57
N MET A 292 -0.65 -2.19 -13.27
CA MET A 292 -1.15 -3.15 -12.28
C MET A 292 -2.68 -3.12 -12.22
N THR A 293 -3.30 -1.93 -12.22
CA THR A 293 -4.75 -1.80 -12.30
C THR A 293 -5.31 -2.48 -13.54
N VAL A 294 -4.71 -2.25 -14.73
CA VAL A 294 -5.17 -2.88 -15.98
C VAL A 294 -5.10 -4.41 -15.91
N CYS A 295 -4.02 -4.94 -15.33
CA CYS A 295 -3.87 -6.38 -15.13
C CYS A 295 -4.96 -6.93 -14.21
N LEU A 296 -5.22 -6.27 -13.08
CA LEU A 296 -6.23 -6.70 -12.11
C LEU A 296 -7.66 -6.57 -12.66
N GLU A 297 -7.96 -5.55 -13.46
CA GLU A 297 -9.24 -5.42 -14.19
C GLU A 297 -9.43 -6.59 -15.16
N ALA A 298 -8.41 -6.93 -15.96
CA ALA A 298 -8.48 -8.07 -16.88
C ALA A 298 -8.73 -9.39 -16.14
N ILE A 299 -8.04 -9.61 -15.01
CA ILE A 299 -8.22 -10.81 -14.19
C ILE A 299 -9.62 -10.85 -13.57
N HIS A 300 -10.14 -9.71 -13.11
CA HIS A 300 -11.49 -9.62 -12.54
C HIS A 300 -12.57 -10.08 -13.56
N HIS A 301 -12.31 -9.94 -14.85
CA HIS A 301 -13.21 -10.41 -15.91
C HIS A 301 -13.02 -11.90 -16.29
N TYR A 302 -11.95 -12.55 -15.82
CA TYR A 302 -11.77 -13.98 -16.07
C TYR A 302 -12.81 -14.84 -15.33
N PRO A 303 -13.12 -16.05 -15.81
CA PRO A 303 -13.90 -17.02 -15.06
C PRO A 303 -13.26 -17.31 -13.69
N ALA A 304 -14.07 -17.52 -12.65
CA ALA A 304 -13.58 -17.70 -11.26
C ALA A 304 -12.48 -18.77 -11.14
N HIS A 305 -12.61 -19.89 -11.84
CA HIS A 305 -11.63 -20.97 -11.82
C HIS A 305 -10.25 -20.59 -12.42
N MET A 306 -10.17 -19.51 -13.20
CA MET A 306 -8.91 -18.94 -13.68
C MET A 306 -8.37 -17.90 -12.69
N GLN A 307 -9.24 -17.08 -12.09
CA GLN A 307 -8.84 -16.09 -11.09
C GLN A 307 -8.08 -16.72 -9.91
N ASP A 308 -8.51 -17.92 -9.48
CA ASP A 308 -7.87 -18.65 -8.38
C ASP A 308 -6.54 -19.32 -8.76
N LYS A 309 -6.26 -19.47 -10.07
CA LYS A 309 -5.02 -20.09 -10.57
C LYS A 309 -3.91 -19.08 -10.82
N LEU A 310 -4.26 -17.84 -11.17
CA LEU A 310 -3.29 -16.80 -11.46
C LEU A 310 -2.74 -16.22 -10.16
N THR A 311 -1.42 -16.17 -10.08
CA THR A 311 -0.64 -15.72 -8.93
C THR A 311 0.25 -14.55 -9.30
N THR A 312 0.90 -13.93 -8.32
CA THR A 312 1.93 -12.90 -8.56
C THR A 312 3.17 -13.41 -9.31
N ALA A 313 3.36 -14.72 -9.48
CA ALA A 313 4.38 -15.23 -10.38
C ALA A 313 4.01 -14.97 -11.86
N ASP A 314 2.71 -14.85 -12.15
CA ASP A 314 2.17 -14.75 -13.50
C ASP A 314 2.10 -13.30 -14.03
N TRP A 315 2.59 -12.31 -13.27
CA TRP A 315 2.56 -10.90 -13.66
C TRP A 315 3.12 -10.66 -15.08
N GLY A 316 4.28 -11.24 -15.37
CA GLY A 316 4.94 -11.07 -16.68
C GLY A 316 4.08 -11.62 -17.82
N TRP A 317 3.48 -12.79 -17.63
CA TRP A 317 2.59 -13.41 -18.62
C TRP A 317 1.32 -12.56 -18.85
N ILE A 318 0.70 -12.05 -17.79
CA ILE A 318 -0.52 -11.22 -17.89
C ILE A 318 -0.22 -9.92 -18.63
N VAL A 319 0.86 -9.24 -18.27
CA VAL A 319 1.29 -7.99 -18.92
C VAL A 319 1.50 -8.22 -20.41
N GLU A 320 2.18 -9.31 -20.78
CA GLU A 320 2.42 -9.65 -22.18
C GLU A 320 1.13 -10.02 -22.92
N SER A 321 0.25 -10.80 -22.30
CA SER A 321 -1.04 -11.19 -22.88
C SER A 321 -1.92 -9.97 -23.20
N ILE A 322 -1.96 -8.97 -22.31
CA ILE A 322 -2.71 -7.73 -22.51
C ILE A 322 -2.09 -6.90 -23.65
N LYS A 323 -0.76 -6.82 -23.72
CA LYS A 323 -0.06 -6.14 -24.84
C LYS A 323 -0.41 -6.79 -26.17
N GLN A 324 -0.40 -8.12 -26.24
CA GLN A 324 -0.68 -8.88 -27.46
C GLN A 324 -2.14 -8.78 -27.90
N SER A 325 -3.08 -8.66 -26.96
CA SER A 325 -4.51 -8.56 -27.30
C SER A 325 -4.91 -7.24 -27.96
N GLY A 326 -3.96 -6.30 -28.14
CA GLY A 326 -4.25 -4.98 -28.71
C GLY A 326 -5.15 -4.11 -27.83
N ASN A 327 -5.50 -4.59 -26.62
CA ASN A 327 -6.01 -3.76 -25.55
C ASN A 327 -4.82 -2.97 -25.06
N GLY A 328 -4.44 -1.95 -25.84
CA GLY A 328 -3.33 -1.09 -25.52
C GLY A 328 -3.49 -0.71 -24.07
N ILE A 329 -2.52 -1.14 -23.25
CA ILE A 329 -2.31 -0.52 -21.96
C ILE A 329 -1.90 0.88 -22.36
N ALA A 330 -2.88 1.74 -22.63
CA ALA A 330 -2.72 3.16 -22.55
C ALA A 330 -2.51 3.40 -21.05
N LEU A 331 -1.32 3.00 -20.59
CA LEU A 331 -0.58 3.71 -19.58
C LEU A 331 -0.83 5.15 -19.96
N VAL A 332 -1.51 5.89 -19.08
CA VAL A 332 -1.47 7.34 -19.19
C VAL A 332 0.02 7.63 -19.24
N ALA A 333 0.52 7.92 -20.44
CA ALA A 333 1.94 8.07 -20.65
C ALA A 333 2.28 9.25 -19.76
N ALA A 334 2.89 8.97 -18.61
CA ALA A 334 3.45 9.99 -17.77
C ALA A 334 4.23 10.86 -18.74
N ARG A 335 3.90 12.15 -18.81
CA ARG A 335 4.65 13.04 -19.69
C ARG A 335 6.12 12.82 -19.33
N PRO A 336 7.04 12.69 -20.31
CA PRO A 336 8.45 12.50 -19.98
C PRO A 336 8.89 13.52 -18.91
N GLY A 337 9.36 13.04 -17.77
CA GLY A 337 9.75 13.87 -16.61
C GLY A 337 8.64 14.22 -15.61
N GLN A 338 7.42 13.67 -15.73
CA GLN A 338 6.38 13.85 -14.73
C GLN A 338 6.51 12.83 -13.60
N ASN A 339 6.71 13.32 -12.38
CA ASN A 339 6.66 12.50 -11.16
C ASN A 339 5.19 12.19 -10.81
N LEU A 340 4.75 10.94 -11.03
CA LEU A 340 3.36 10.53 -10.79
C LEU A 340 2.99 10.51 -9.30
N ASP A 341 3.96 10.35 -8.39
CA ASP A 341 3.71 10.40 -6.96
C ASP A 341 3.46 11.85 -6.50
N GLN A 342 4.17 12.83 -7.08
CA GLN A 342 3.89 14.25 -6.85
C GLN A 342 2.53 14.66 -7.44
N ASP A 343 2.20 14.22 -8.65
CA ASP A 343 0.86 14.42 -9.23
C ASP A 343 -0.22 13.85 -8.31
N PHE A 344 -0.01 12.66 -7.75
CA PHE A 344 -0.89 12.09 -6.75
C PHE A 344 -1.05 13.00 -5.53
N VAL A 345 0.05 13.55 -4.97
CA VAL A 345 -0.02 14.48 -3.83
C VAL A 345 -0.82 15.74 -4.17
N GLU A 346 -0.59 16.33 -5.34
CA GLU A 346 -1.29 17.53 -5.81
C GLU A 346 -2.78 17.27 -6.01
N ARG A 347 -3.14 16.17 -6.68
CA ARG A 347 -4.54 15.75 -6.84
C ARG A 347 -5.23 15.46 -5.51
N PHE A 348 -4.54 14.79 -4.59
CA PHE A 348 -5.07 14.47 -3.28
C PHE A 348 -5.40 15.75 -2.49
N LYS A 349 -4.50 16.72 -2.50
CA LYS A 349 -4.71 18.03 -1.86
C LYS A 349 -5.82 18.86 -2.51
N ALA A 350 -6.02 18.73 -3.82
CA ALA A 350 -7.09 19.44 -4.51
C ALA A 350 -8.49 18.84 -4.25
N SER A 351 -8.54 17.58 -3.79
CA SER A 351 -9.79 16.84 -3.58
C SER A 351 -10.33 16.87 -2.14
N ASN A 352 -9.55 17.38 -1.19
CA ASN A 352 -9.92 17.58 0.21
C ASN A 352 -9.85 19.08 0.53
#